data_AF-A0A847I8X7-F1
#
_entry.id   AF-A0A847I8X7-F1
#
_cell.length_a   1.000
_cell.length_b   1.000
_cell.length_c   1.000
_cell.angle_alpha   90.00
_cell.angle_beta   90.00
_cell.angle_gamma   90.00
#
_symmetry.space_group_name_H-M   'P 1'
#
loop_
_entity.id
_entity.type
_entity.pdbx_description
1 polymer ?
#
loop_
_entity_poly.entity_id
_entity_poly.type
_entity_poly.pdbx_seq_one_letter_code
_entity_poly.pdbx_strand_id
1 'polypeptide(L)'
;MKVTVPTDGNWRFDLCASSPGWDAYMYIGTECCQSTWYNDDGCTTASVLSILNLTGIPAGDYYVDIEPFSVTATGPVTLSVSAYEPSDRGAPELKGVVART
;
A
#
# COMPACT_ATOMS: atom_id res chain seq x y z
N MET A 1 5.91 1.37 12.91
CA MET A 1 6.12 2.82 12.70
C MET A 1 4.80 3.55 12.50
N LYS A 2 4.72 4.87 12.73
CA LYS A 2 3.50 5.67 12.49
C LYS A 2 3.61 6.45 11.18
N VAL A 3 2.55 6.45 10.38
CA VAL A 3 2.41 7.21 9.12
C VAL A 3 1.13 8.02 9.18
N THR A 4 1.18 9.29 8.74
CA THR A 4 -0.01 10.14 8.65
C THR A 4 -0.51 10.16 7.21
N VAL A 5 -1.76 9.74 7.03
CA VAL A 5 -2.53 9.90 5.80
C VAL A 5 -3.25 11.25 5.87
N PRO A 6 -2.93 12.22 4.99
CA PRO A 6 -3.39 13.60 5.12
C PRO A 6 -4.84 13.84 4.73
N THR A 7 -5.45 12.96 3.93
CA THR A 7 -6.82 13.12 3.42
C THR A 7 -7.52 11.77 3.32
N ASP A 8 -8.84 11.80 3.47
CA ASP A 8 -9.70 10.65 3.14
C ASP A 8 -9.45 10.24 1.68
N GLY A 9 -9.49 8.94 1.39
CA GLY A 9 -9.43 8.43 0.03
C GLY A 9 -8.64 7.15 -0.13
N ASN A 10 -8.09 6.97 -1.32
CA ASN A 10 -7.39 5.76 -1.71
C ASN A 10 -5.88 5.95 -1.51
N TRP A 11 -5.26 5.08 -0.71
CA TRP A 11 -3.86 5.19 -0.32
C TRP A 11 -3.11 3.88 -0.51
N ARG A 12 -1.90 4.00 -1.03
CA ARG A 12 -0.99 2.89 -1.29
C ARG A 12 0.15 2.94 -0.29
N PHE A 13 0.46 1.78 0.27
CA PHE A 13 1.64 1.50 1.06
C PHE A 13 2.49 0.50 0.28
N ASP A 14 3.73 0.85 -0.02
CA ASP A 14 4.51 0.21 -1.08
C ASP A 14 5.96 -0.01 -0.64
N LEU A 15 6.42 -1.27 -0.69
CA LEU A 15 7.82 -1.65 -0.45
C LEU A 15 8.61 -1.95 -1.74
N CYS A 16 7.97 -1.92 -2.91
CA CYS A 16 8.46 -2.39 -4.20
C CYS A 16 9.62 -1.58 -4.78
N ALA A 17 9.87 -0.38 -4.26
CA ALA A 17 11.08 0.38 -4.56
C ALA A 17 12.35 -0.29 -4.00
N SER A 18 12.19 -1.24 -3.08
CA SER A 18 13.27 -2.06 -2.53
C SER A 18 13.41 -3.37 -3.30
N SER A 19 14.62 -3.93 -3.32
CA SER A 19 14.88 -5.27 -3.86
C SER A 19 15.80 -6.08 -2.93
N PRO A 20 15.40 -6.26 -1.66
CA PRO A 20 16.17 -7.04 -0.72
C PRO A 20 16.20 -8.53 -1.12
N GLY A 21 17.25 -9.23 -0.71
CA GLY A 21 17.33 -10.69 -0.82
C GLY A 21 16.57 -11.44 0.29
N TRP A 22 15.56 -10.80 0.90
CA TRP A 22 14.76 -11.35 1.98
C TRP A 22 13.29 -10.94 1.82
N ASP A 23 12.41 -11.68 2.48
CA ASP A 23 10.96 -11.65 2.32
C ASP A 23 10.29 -10.92 3.49
N ALA A 24 9.31 -10.06 3.21
CA ALA A 24 8.74 -9.14 4.19
C ALA A 24 7.21 -9.08 4.17
N TYR A 25 6.63 -9.33 5.34
CA TYR A 25 5.27 -8.98 5.67
C TYR A 25 5.11 -7.48 5.89
N MET A 26 3.95 -6.95 5.52
CA MET A 26 3.51 -5.62 5.93
C MET A 26 2.12 -5.69 6.57
N TYR A 27 2.01 -5.16 7.78
CA TYR A 27 0.76 -5.03 8.53
C TYR A 27 0.42 -3.55 8.72
N ILE A 28 -0.87 -3.19 8.61
CA ILE A 28 -1.36 -1.82 8.78
C ILE A 28 -2.58 -1.83 9.69
N GLY A 29 -2.61 -0.94 10.67
CA GLY A 29 -3.78 -0.70 11.52
C GLY A 29 -3.91 0.76 11.95
N THR A 30 -5.01 1.07 12.64
CA THR A 30 -5.29 2.41 13.19
C THR A 30 -4.87 2.55 14.66
N GLU A 31 -4.50 1.44 15.30
CA GLU A 31 -4.02 1.39 16.68
C GLU A 31 -2.65 0.72 16.73
N CYS A 32 -1.83 1.15 17.69
CA CYS A 32 -0.50 0.57 17.87
C CYS A 32 -0.63 -0.91 18.26
N CYS A 33 0.19 -1.77 17.63
CA CYS A 33 0.23 -3.22 17.87
C CYS A 33 -1.04 -3.98 17.44
N GLN A 34 -1.91 -3.39 16.61
CA GLN A 34 -3.01 -4.09 15.95
C GLN A 34 -2.98 -3.85 14.43
N SER A 35 -3.41 -4.85 13.67
CA SER A 35 -3.46 -4.80 12.22
C SER A 35 -4.85 -5.13 11.70
N THR A 36 -5.34 -4.31 10.77
CA THR A 36 -6.60 -4.54 10.03
C THR A 36 -6.31 -5.04 8.62
N TRP A 37 -5.24 -4.55 8.00
CA TRP A 37 -4.81 -4.91 6.66
C TRP A 37 -3.41 -5.51 6.71
N TYR A 38 -3.14 -6.48 5.84
CA TYR A 38 -1.82 -7.07 5.74
C TYR A 38 -1.58 -7.62 4.34
N ASN A 39 -0.30 -7.73 3.99
CA ASN A 39 0.13 -8.45 2.80
C ASN A 39 1.49 -9.12 3.08
N ASP A 40 1.80 -10.14 2.28
CA ASP A 40 3.07 -10.91 2.28
C ASP A 40 3.80 -10.72 0.94
N ASP A 41 3.05 -10.64 -0.16
CA ASP A 41 3.60 -10.56 -1.51
C ASP A 41 2.76 -9.66 -2.43
N GLY A 42 3.38 -9.06 -3.44
CA GLY A 42 2.60 -8.30 -4.43
C GLY A 42 3.40 -7.32 -5.26
N CYS A 43 4.66 -7.09 -4.91
CA CYS A 43 5.56 -6.30 -5.73
C CYS A 43 5.96 -7.06 -7.01
N THR A 44 5.65 -6.51 -8.17
CA THR A 44 5.91 -7.16 -9.47
C THR A 44 7.40 -7.33 -9.79
N THR A 45 8.24 -6.42 -9.30
CA THR A 45 9.71 -6.42 -9.50
C THR A 45 10.49 -7.08 -8.37
N ALA A 46 9.83 -7.34 -7.24
CA ALA A 46 10.41 -7.96 -6.04
C ALA A 46 9.33 -8.80 -5.37
N SER A 47 9.02 -9.97 -5.94
CA SER A 47 7.81 -10.76 -5.59
C SER A 47 7.67 -11.15 -4.13
N VAL A 48 8.74 -11.02 -3.34
CA VAL A 48 8.82 -11.31 -1.89
C VAL A 48 8.56 -10.07 -1.03
N LEU A 49 8.05 -8.99 -1.63
CA LEU A 49 7.73 -7.76 -0.91
C LEU A 49 6.27 -7.38 -1.07
N SER A 50 5.79 -6.73 0.00
CA SER A 50 4.41 -6.34 0.18
C SER A 50 4.05 -4.98 -0.44
N ILE A 51 2.85 -4.92 -1.03
CA ILE A 51 2.18 -3.70 -1.47
C ILE A 51 0.69 -3.77 -1.08
N LEU A 52 0.16 -2.71 -0.48
CA LEU A 52 -1.24 -2.61 -0.06
C LEU A 52 -1.88 -1.38 -0.70
N ASN A 53 -3.00 -1.60 -1.40
CA ASN A 53 -3.83 -0.56 -2.01
C ASN A 53 -5.14 -0.49 -1.20
N LEU A 54 -5.25 0.47 -0.29
CA LEU A 54 -6.38 0.63 0.60
C LEU A 54 -7.38 1.64 0.02
N THR A 55 -8.62 1.22 -0.19
CA THR A 55 -9.67 2.06 -0.78
C THR A 55 -10.50 2.77 0.30
N GLY A 56 -10.72 4.08 0.15
CA GLY A 56 -11.66 4.85 0.97
C GLY A 56 -11.32 4.89 2.46
N ILE A 57 -10.05 4.92 2.82
CA ILE A 57 -9.62 5.04 4.22
C ILE A 57 -9.70 6.50 4.68
N PRO A 58 -10.08 6.77 5.95
CA PRO A 58 -10.07 8.13 6.49
C PRO A 58 -8.66 8.73 6.60
N ALA A 59 -8.56 10.05 6.55
CA ALA A 59 -7.40 10.79 7.01
C ALA A 59 -7.10 10.44 8.47
N GLY A 60 -5.82 10.29 8.81
CA GLY A 60 -5.43 9.96 10.17
C GLY A 60 -4.07 9.29 10.26
N ASP A 61 -3.74 8.90 11.48
CA ASP A 61 -2.53 8.16 11.77
C ASP A 61 -2.77 6.65 11.65
N TYR A 62 -1.86 6.00 10.94
CA TYR A 62 -1.81 4.55 10.76
C TYR A 62 -0.50 4.00 11.32
N TYR A 63 -0.56 2.81 11.87
CA TYR A 63 0.59 2.07 12.36
C TYR A 63 0.93 0.99 11.35
N VAL A 64 2.13 1.09 10.79
CA VAL A 64 2.67 0.11 9.82
C VAL A 64 3.72 -0.73 10.53
N ASP A 65 3.54 -2.04 10.52
CA ASP A 65 4.57 -2.98 10.92
C ASP A 65 5.15 -3.67 9.69
N ILE A 66 6.47 -3.83 9.67
CA ILE A 66 7.18 -4.53 8.61
C ILE A 66 8.14 -5.49 9.28
N GLU A 67 7.93 -6.78 9.02
CA GLU A 67 8.71 -7.83 9.65
C GLU A 67 9.17 -8.86 8.62
N PRO A 68 10.34 -9.48 8.86
CA PRO A 68 10.81 -10.55 7.99
C PRO A 68 9.94 -11.80 8.14
N PHE A 69 9.60 -12.42 7.01
CA PHE A 69 8.97 -13.74 6.97
C PHE A 69 9.83 -14.79 7.69
N SER A 70 11.16 -14.73 7.48
CA SER A 70 12.13 -15.63 8.08
C SER A 70 12.91 -14.97 9.21
N VAL A 71 13.07 -15.66 10.33
CA VAL A 71 13.92 -15.22 11.45
C VAL A 71 15.42 -15.14 11.11
N THR A 72 15.85 -15.68 9.95
CA THR A 72 17.26 -15.76 9.55
C THR A 72 17.71 -14.67 8.57
N ALA A 73 16.78 -13.88 8.03
CA ALA A 73 17.09 -12.87 7.02
C ALA A 73 16.30 -11.60 7.29
N THR A 74 17.00 -10.47 7.41
CA THR A 74 16.39 -9.15 7.61
C THR A 74 17.31 -8.08 7.04
N GLY A 75 16.78 -6.87 6.87
CA GLY A 75 17.54 -5.75 6.36
C GLY A 75 16.67 -4.50 6.23
N PRO A 76 17.21 -3.43 5.65
CA PRO A 76 16.43 -2.23 5.39
C PRO A 76 15.46 -2.43 4.21
N VAL A 77 14.31 -1.75 4.29
CA VAL A 77 13.39 -1.50 3.17
C VAL A 77 13.02 -0.02 3.14
N THR A 78 12.55 0.44 1.98
CA THR A 78 11.92 1.75 1.80
C THR A 78 10.42 1.59 1.76
N LEU A 79 9.72 2.21 2.72
CA LEU A 79 8.27 2.35 2.67
C LEU A 79 7.91 3.65 1.94
N SER A 80 7.16 3.54 0.85
CA SER A 80 6.52 4.66 0.18
C SER A 80 5.02 4.66 0.49
N VAL A 81 4.49 5.85 0.81
CA VAL A 81 3.07 6.05 1.06
C VAL A 81 2.56 7.18 0.20
N SER A 82 1.58 6.89 -0.64
CA SER A 82 1.07 7.83 -1.65
C SER A 82 -0.41 7.63 -1.90
N ALA A 83 -1.09 8.70 -2.28
CA ALA A 83 -2.42 8.58 -2.87
C ALA A 83 -2.32 7.71 -4.12
N TYR A 84 -3.28 6.83 -4.34
CA TYR A 84 -3.38 6.10 -5.60
C TYR A 84 -4.79 6.22 -6.15
N GLU A 85 -4.88 6.45 -7.45
CA GLU A 85 -6.15 6.29 -8.15
C GLU A 85 -6.30 4.79 -8.44
N PRO A 86 -7.37 4.12 -7.95
CA PRO A 86 -7.73 2.81 -8.46
C PRO A 86 -8.14 3.04 -9.91
N SER A 87 -7.21 2.80 -10.84
CA SER A 87 -7.47 2.99 -12.27
C SER A 87 -8.77 2.28 -12.66
N ASP A 88 -9.81 3.08 -12.93
CA ASP A 88 -11.14 2.76 -13.47
C ASP A 88 -11.56 1.28 -13.55
N ARG A 89 -11.63 0.57 -12.42
CA ARG A 89 -12.37 -0.71 -12.39
C ARG A 89 -13.86 -0.45 -12.21
N GLY A 90 -14.49 0.07 -13.27
CA GLY A 90 -15.94 -0.01 -13.43
C GLY A 90 -16.64 1.18 -14.08
N ALA A 91 -15.98 2.30 -14.37
CA ALA A 91 -16.63 3.34 -15.17
C ALA A 91 -16.78 2.81 -16.61
N PRO A 92 -18.01 2.67 -17.16
CA PRO A 92 -18.14 2.43 -18.58
C PRO A 92 -17.45 3.61 -19.27
N GLU A 93 -16.52 3.29 -20.17
CA GLU A 93 -15.88 4.23 -21.07
C GLU A 93 -16.95 5.19 -21.60
N LEU A 94 -16.87 6.48 -21.24
CA LEU A 94 -17.70 7.51 -21.87
C LEU A 94 -17.23 7.70 -23.30
N LYS A 95 -17.55 6.73 -24.17
CA LYS A 95 -17.51 6.91 -25.62
C LYS A 95 -18.61 7.92 -25.98
N GLY A 96 -18.23 9.18 -26.13
CA GLY A 96 -18.95 10.12 -26.98
C GLY A 96 -19.72 11.25 -26.31
N VAL A 97 -19.15 11.95 -25.34
CA VAL A 97 -19.65 13.31 -25.04
C VAL A 97 -19.03 14.29 -26.04
N VAL A 98 -19.77 14.56 -27.11
CA VAL A 98 -19.54 15.75 -27.94
C VAL A 98 -20.15 16.94 -27.21
N ALA A 99 -19.32 17.81 -26.65
CA ALA A 99 -19.76 19.13 -26.24
C ALA A 99 -20.00 19.97 -27.51
N ARG A 100 -21.26 20.31 -27.79
CA ARG A 100 -21.59 21.38 -28.75
C ARG A 100 -21.87 22.65 -27.97
N THR A 101 -21.10 23.69 -28.23
CA THR A 101 -21.53 25.09 -28.11
C THR A 101 -22.11 25.56 -29.43
#